data_AF-A0A381WJJ7-F1
#
_entry.id   AF-A0A381WJJ7-F1
#
_cell.length_a   1.000
_cell.length_b   1.000
_cell.length_c   1.000
_cell.angle_alpha   90.00
_cell.angle_beta   90.00
_cell.angle_gamma   90.00
#
_symmetry.space_group_name_H-M   'P 1'
#
loop_
_entity.id
_entity.type
_entity.pdbx_description
1 polymer ?
#
loop_
_entity_poly.entity_id
_entity_poly.type
_entity_poly.pdbx_seq_one_letter_code
_entity_poly.pdbx_strand_id
1 'polypeptide(L)'
;MGRITLMQEPFGLLIATIADSFGIADVSLKLLICALGAVALGIGFHLRDRWYAPYSSAMGWVSVGLFLYLQSAHYVEISDPVLVLMTASALPVGIALGVWEIRNWDNVPEALVWFRGCVVWAVIPYYIVYSIPWFNMALVHATAWNTEFMLEFTGLGSYQMAPMMVDLVEGG
;
A
#
# COMPACT_ATOMS: atom_id res chain seq x y z
N MET A 1 12.29 -19.40 -28.48
CA MET A 1 13.21 -18.25 -28.59
C MET A 1 13.11 -17.50 -27.26
N GLY A 2 14.17 -17.52 -26.45
CA GLY A 2 14.34 -16.75 -25.20
C GLY A 2 13.27 -16.93 -24.12
N ARG A 3 13.32 -17.99 -23.31
CA ARG A 3 12.64 -18.00 -22.00
C ARG A 3 13.43 -17.03 -21.12
N ILE A 4 12.97 -15.79 -21.01
CA ILE A 4 13.49 -14.86 -20.01
C ILE A 4 13.21 -15.52 -18.66
N THR A 5 14.24 -16.08 -18.03
CA THR A 5 14.17 -16.49 -16.64
C THR A 5 13.95 -15.21 -15.86
N LEU A 6 12.69 -14.89 -15.55
CA LEU A 6 12.34 -13.88 -14.55
C LEU A 6 13.24 -14.17 -13.34
N MET A 7 14.04 -13.18 -12.95
CA MET A 7 14.81 -13.28 -11.73
C MET A 7 13.77 -13.34 -10.61
N GLN A 8 13.43 -14.56 -10.18
CA GLN A 8 12.43 -14.75 -9.15
C GLN A 8 13.07 -14.28 -7.84
N GLU A 9 12.61 -13.14 -7.34
CA GLU A 9 13.10 -12.64 -6.08
C GLU A 9 12.76 -13.63 -4.94
N PRO A 10 13.73 -13.95 -4.06
CA PRO A 10 13.57 -15.02 -3.08
C PRO A 10 12.43 -14.74 -2.09
N PHE A 11 12.18 -13.47 -1.76
CA PHE A 11 11.08 -13.07 -0.89
C PHE A 11 9.72 -13.21 -1.57
N GLY A 12 9.58 -12.82 -2.84
CA GLY A 12 8.35 -13.01 -3.60
C GLY A 12 7.97 -14.48 -3.74
N LEU A 13 8.95 -15.35 -4.00
CA LEU A 13 8.75 -16.80 -4.01
C LEU A 13 8.30 -17.33 -2.65
N LEU A 14 8.95 -16.92 -1.56
CA LEU A 14 8.61 -17.36 -0.22
C LEU A 14 7.16 -16.98 0.12
N ILE A 15 6.75 -15.74 -0.17
CA ILE A 15 5.38 -15.28 0.05
C ILE A 15 4.39 -16.07 -0.83
N ALA A 16 4.69 -16.31 -2.10
CA ALA A 16 3.85 -17.14 -2.97
C ALA A 16 3.70 -18.57 -2.43
N THR A 17 4.77 -19.21 -1.97
CA THR A 17 4.67 -20.56 -1.37
C THR A 17 3.86 -20.59 -0.08
N ILE A 18 3.94 -19.53 0.74
CA ILE A 18 3.10 -19.40 1.93
C ILE A 18 1.64 -19.22 1.50
N ALA A 19 1.36 -18.34 0.55
CA ALA A 19 0.00 -18.12 0.02
C ALA A 19 -0.62 -19.42 -0.50
N ASP A 20 0.13 -20.19 -1.30
CA ASP A 20 -0.27 -21.50 -1.81
C ASP A 20 -0.55 -22.49 -0.69
N SER A 21 0.26 -22.50 0.38
CA SER A 21 0.06 -23.39 1.53
C SER A 21 -1.23 -23.12 2.29
N PHE A 22 -1.68 -21.85 2.29
CA PHE A 22 -2.95 -21.43 2.89
C PHE A 22 -4.12 -21.44 1.90
N GLY A 23 -3.87 -21.71 0.61
CA GLY A 23 -4.88 -21.69 -0.45
C GLY A 23 -5.42 -20.28 -0.76
N ILE A 24 -4.63 -19.24 -0.53
CA ILE A 24 -5.01 -17.84 -0.73
C ILE A 24 -4.24 -17.27 -1.93
N ALA A 25 -4.84 -16.34 -2.68
CA ALA A 25 -4.13 -15.61 -3.73
C ALA A 25 -2.93 -14.81 -3.16
N ASP A 26 -1.82 -14.80 -3.92
CA ASP A 26 -0.58 -14.05 -3.59
C ASP A 26 -0.86 -12.56 -3.29
N VAL A 27 -1.70 -11.92 -4.10
CA VAL A 27 -2.11 -10.52 -3.91
C VAL A 27 -2.79 -10.32 -2.57
N SER A 28 -3.69 -11.23 -2.16
CA SER A 28 -4.39 -11.12 -0.88
C SER A 28 -3.44 -11.25 0.30
N LEU A 29 -2.42 -12.11 0.23
CA LEU A 29 -1.41 -12.22 1.28
C LEU A 29 -0.56 -10.95 1.39
N LYS A 30 -0.13 -10.39 0.26
CA LYS A 30 0.58 -9.09 0.20
C LYS A 30 -0.27 -7.97 0.80
N LEU A 31 -1.56 -7.90 0.44
CA LEU A 31 -2.49 -6.92 0.99
C LEU A 31 -2.69 -7.11 2.50
N LEU A 32 -2.71 -8.34 2.99
CA LEU A 32 -2.81 -8.64 4.42
C LEU A 32 -1.56 -8.18 5.18
N ILE A 33 -0.36 -8.38 4.64
CA ILE A 33 0.90 -7.88 5.24
C ILE A 33 0.83 -6.36 5.40
N CYS A 34 0.38 -5.65 4.37
CA CYS A 34 0.24 -4.19 4.40
C CYS A 34 -0.82 -3.75 5.41
N ALA A 35 -1.98 -4.40 5.44
CA ALA A 35 -3.04 -4.10 6.40
C ALA A 35 -2.58 -4.29 7.84
N LEU A 36 -1.89 -5.39 8.14
CA LEU A 36 -1.28 -5.62 9.46
C LEU A 36 -0.23 -4.56 9.79
N GLY A 37 0.60 -4.17 8.81
CA GLY A 37 1.56 -3.10 8.96
C GLY A 37 0.91 -1.75 9.31
N ALA A 38 -0.16 -1.38 8.60
CA ALA A 38 -0.90 -0.14 8.84
C ALA A 38 -1.59 -0.14 10.21
N VAL A 39 -2.19 -1.26 10.64
CA VAL A 39 -2.76 -1.39 11.98
C VAL A 39 -1.69 -1.26 13.05
N ALA A 40 -0.53 -1.89 12.86
CA ALA A 40 0.59 -1.82 13.80
C ALA A 40 1.16 -0.40 13.93
N LEU A 41 1.31 0.33 12.80
CA LEU A 41 1.64 1.76 12.81
C LEU A 41 0.53 2.59 13.47
N GLY A 42 -0.74 2.26 13.24
CA GLY A 42 -1.90 2.93 13.81
C GLY A 42 -1.96 2.80 15.33
N ILE A 43 -1.65 1.62 15.85
CA ILE A 43 -1.47 1.38 17.29
C ILE A 43 -0.32 2.23 17.82
N GLY A 44 0.83 2.21 17.14
CA GLY A 44 1.99 3.02 17.49
C GLY A 44 1.72 4.53 17.44
N PHE A 45 0.80 4.99 16.59
CA PHE A 45 0.44 6.40 16.45
C PHE A 45 -0.59 6.85 17.49
N HIS A 46 -1.62 6.05 17.78
CA HIS A 46 -2.70 6.45 18.70
C HIS A 46 -2.43 6.09 20.17
N LEU A 47 -1.68 5.01 20.45
CA LEU A 47 -1.43 4.51 21.81
C LEU A 47 -0.01 4.80 22.30
N ARG A 48 0.49 6.01 22.05
CA ARG A 48 1.91 6.38 22.21
C ARG A 48 2.45 6.23 23.63
N ASP A 49 1.58 6.38 24.63
CA ASP A 49 1.92 6.29 26.06
C ASP A 49 2.07 4.84 26.55
N ARG A 50 1.84 3.84 25.67
CA ARG A 50 1.91 2.43 26.03
C ARG A 50 3.29 1.86 25.73
N TRP A 51 3.76 0.98 26.61
CA TRP A 51 5.06 0.32 26.49
C TRP A 51 5.26 -0.48 25.19
N TYR A 52 4.17 -0.98 24.59
CA TYR A 52 4.20 -1.76 23.34
C TYR A 52 4.15 -0.90 22.07
N ALA A 53 3.87 0.40 22.18
CA ALA A 53 3.78 1.30 21.04
C ALA A 53 5.05 1.38 20.17
N PRO A 54 6.28 1.43 20.72
CA PRO A 54 7.50 1.40 19.89
C PRO A 54 7.65 0.11 19.09
N TYR A 55 7.40 -1.04 19.71
CA TYR A 55 7.51 -2.35 19.05
C TYR A 55 6.45 -2.53 17.97
N SER A 56 5.22 -2.09 18.26
CA SER A 56 4.13 -2.08 17.28
C SER A 56 4.47 -1.22 16.07
N SER A 57 5.00 -0.02 16.30
CA SER A 57 5.35 0.90 15.22
C SER A 57 6.52 0.38 14.37
N ALA A 58 7.54 -0.22 15.00
CA ALA A 58 8.64 -0.85 14.29
C ALA A 58 8.21 -2.04 13.43
N MET A 59 7.33 -2.90 13.96
CA MET A 59 6.72 -3.99 13.17
C MET A 59 5.94 -3.41 11.99
N GLY A 60 5.23 -2.31 12.21
CA GLY A 60 4.51 -1.58 11.18
C GLY A 60 5.40 -1.10 10.03
N TRP A 61 6.53 -0.44 10.33
CA TRP A 61 7.47 0.03 9.31
C TRP A 61 8.08 -1.11 8.49
N VAL A 62 8.42 -2.22 9.14
CA VAL A 62 8.97 -3.40 8.44
C VAL A 62 7.92 -4.03 7.53
N SER A 63 6.68 -4.21 8.01
CA SER A 63 5.61 -4.81 7.22
C SER A 63 5.21 -3.95 6.02
N VAL A 64 5.10 -2.62 6.20
CA VAL A 64 4.83 -1.70 5.08
C VAL A 64 6.00 -1.67 4.10
N GLY A 65 7.24 -1.65 4.60
CA GLY A 65 8.44 -1.72 3.75
C GLY A 65 8.53 -3.02 2.95
N LEU A 66 8.16 -4.16 3.57
CA LEU A 66 8.10 -5.45 2.90
C LEU A 66 7.03 -5.48 1.81
N PHE A 67 5.83 -4.98 2.10
CA PHE A 67 4.76 -4.88 1.11
C PHE A 67 5.19 -4.08 -0.13
N LEU A 68 5.80 -2.90 0.08
CA LEU A 68 6.28 -2.06 -1.01
C LEU A 68 7.42 -2.75 -1.79
N TYR A 69 8.33 -3.42 -1.09
CA TYR A 69 9.42 -4.17 -1.72
C TYR A 69 8.90 -5.30 -2.62
N LEU A 70 7.87 -6.03 -2.21
CA LEU A 70 7.26 -7.10 -3.00
C LEU A 70 6.57 -6.61 -4.29
N GLN A 71 6.37 -5.30 -4.44
CA GLN A 71 5.88 -4.69 -5.67
C GLN A 71 7.02 -4.44 -6.69
N SER A 72 8.28 -4.52 -6.27
CA SER A 72 9.43 -4.21 -7.14
C SER A 72 9.50 -5.11 -8.38
N ALA A 73 9.15 -6.40 -8.25
CA ALA A 73 9.13 -7.33 -9.38
C ALA A 73 8.21 -6.86 -10.52
N HIS A 74 7.02 -6.35 -10.19
CA HIS A 74 6.10 -5.79 -11.18
C HIS A 74 6.71 -4.56 -11.90
N TYR A 75 7.42 -3.70 -11.15
CA TYR A 75 8.05 -2.52 -11.73
C TYR A 75 9.27 -2.83 -12.59
N VAL A 76 9.96 -3.95 -12.32
CA VAL A 76 11.01 -4.48 -13.21
C VAL A 76 10.40 -4.93 -14.54
N GLU A 77 9.25 -5.60 -14.52
CA GLU A 77 8.57 -6.08 -15.73
C GLU A 77 8.16 -4.93 -16.66
N ILE A 78 7.61 -3.85 -16.11
CA ILE A 78 7.24 -2.66 -16.90
C ILE A 78 8.43 -1.73 -17.19
N SER A 79 9.66 -2.13 -16.79
CA SER A 79 10.90 -1.37 -17.02
C SER A 79 10.88 0.06 -16.47
N ASP A 80 10.30 0.27 -15.27
CA ASP A 80 10.29 1.56 -14.58
C ASP A 80 11.44 1.64 -13.55
N PRO A 81 12.59 2.27 -13.88
CA PRO A 81 13.75 2.27 -13.00
C PRO A 81 13.53 3.08 -11.72
N VAL A 82 12.65 4.09 -11.75
CA VAL A 82 12.40 4.96 -10.59
C VAL A 82 11.60 4.19 -9.55
N LEU A 83 10.51 3.55 -9.98
CA LEU A 83 9.67 2.77 -9.06
C LEU A 83 10.38 1.52 -8.55
N VAL A 84 11.25 0.90 -9.36
CA VAL A 84 12.12 -0.19 -8.89
C VAL A 84 13.02 0.28 -7.75
N LEU A 85 13.69 1.43 -7.88
CA LEU A 85 14.56 1.94 -6.82
C LEU A 85 13.74 2.27 -5.56
N MET A 86 12.63 2.98 -5.71
CA MET A 86 11.77 3.36 -4.60
C MET A 86 11.26 2.13 -3.83
N THR A 87 10.72 1.13 -4.53
CA THR A 87 10.18 -0.09 -3.92
C THR A 87 11.27 -0.98 -3.33
N ALA A 88 12.39 -1.18 -4.03
CA ALA A 88 13.51 -1.98 -3.52
C ALA A 88 14.12 -1.35 -2.25
N SER A 89 14.18 -0.02 -2.18
CA SER A 89 14.67 0.71 -1.00
C SER A 89 13.68 0.74 0.18
N ALA A 90 12.40 0.44 -0.05
CA ALA A 90 11.37 0.55 0.97
C ALA A 90 11.59 -0.41 2.15
N LEU A 91 12.03 -1.64 1.90
CA LEU A 91 12.32 -2.62 2.95
C LEU A 91 13.51 -2.19 3.84
N PRO A 92 14.70 -1.88 3.32
CA PRO A 92 15.82 -1.45 4.18
C PRO A 92 15.51 -0.14 4.92
N VAL A 93 14.79 0.80 4.29
CA VAL A 93 14.34 2.03 4.96
C VAL A 93 13.32 1.71 6.07
N GLY A 94 12.35 0.83 5.83
CA GLY A 94 11.38 0.40 6.84
C GLY A 94 12.05 -0.25 8.06
N ILE A 95 13.06 -1.10 7.84
CA ILE A 95 13.86 -1.69 8.92
C ILE A 95 14.63 -0.60 9.69
N ALA A 96 15.28 0.33 8.98
CA ALA A 96 16.03 1.42 9.60
C ALA A 96 15.13 2.31 10.47
N LEU A 97 13.94 2.66 9.98
CA LEU A 97 12.94 3.42 10.72
C LEU A 97 12.44 2.66 11.94
N GLY A 98 12.14 1.37 11.82
CA GLY A 98 11.71 0.56 12.96
C GLY A 98 12.78 0.47 14.06
N VAL A 99 14.05 0.27 13.68
CA VAL A 99 15.17 0.25 14.65
C VAL A 99 15.35 1.61 15.31
N TRP A 100 15.28 2.71 14.54
CA TRP A 100 15.36 4.06 15.08
C TRP A 100 14.25 4.28 16.11
N GLU A 101 13.03 3.96 15.74
CA GLU A 101 11.85 4.23 16.55
C GLU A 101 11.84 3.49 17.88
N ILE A 102 12.37 2.26 17.94
CA ILE A 102 12.59 1.53 19.20
C ILE A 102 13.66 2.21 20.05
N ARG A 103 14.79 2.62 19.44
CA ARG A 103 15.92 3.17 20.19
C ARG A 103 15.68 4.58 20.72
N ASN A 104 14.90 5.38 20.00
CA ASN A 104 14.75 6.80 20.28
C ASN A 104 13.29 7.18 20.58
N TRP A 105 12.47 6.25 21.06
CA TRP A 105 11.03 6.47 21.27
C TRP A 105 10.71 7.73 22.08
N ASP A 106 11.44 7.94 23.19
CA ASP A 106 11.25 9.10 24.07
C ASP A 106 11.72 10.42 23.46
N ASN A 107 12.62 10.35 22.46
CA ASN A 107 13.21 11.49 21.77
C ASN A 107 12.92 11.44 20.27
N VAL A 108 11.74 10.97 19.88
CA VAL A 108 11.37 10.83 18.47
C VAL A 108 11.14 12.23 17.85
N PRO A 109 11.75 12.53 16.68
CA PRO A 109 11.49 13.79 15.99
C PRO A 109 10.01 13.93 15.61
N GLU A 110 9.45 15.14 15.74
CA GLU A 110 8.06 15.44 15.36
C GLU A 110 7.75 15.05 13.90
N ALA A 111 8.72 15.23 12.99
CA ALA A 111 8.61 14.81 11.60
C ALA A 111 8.33 13.31 11.44
N LEU A 112 8.91 12.45 12.29
CA LEU A 112 8.68 11.00 12.23
C LEU A 112 7.28 10.65 12.76
N VAL A 113 6.80 11.38 13.77
CA VAL A 113 5.42 11.27 14.27
C VAL A 113 4.42 11.60 13.17
N TRP A 114 4.66 12.72 12.50
CA TRP A 114 3.83 13.19 11.40
C TRP A 114 3.85 12.17 10.25
N PHE A 115 5.03 11.70 9.87
CA PHE A 115 5.18 10.69 8.82
C PHE A 115 4.43 9.40 9.15
N ARG A 116 4.49 8.92 10.40
CA ARG A 116 3.71 7.78 10.88
C ARG A 116 2.21 8.02 10.69
N GLY A 117 1.72 9.19 11.12
CA GLY A 117 0.33 9.59 10.96
C GLY A 117 -0.09 9.64 9.49
N CYS A 118 0.75 10.19 8.61
CA CYS A 118 0.49 10.24 7.17
C CYS A 118 0.36 8.85 6.56
N VAL A 119 1.25 7.91 6.90
CA VAL A 119 1.16 6.55 6.38
C VAL A 119 -0.10 5.85 6.89
N VAL A 120 -0.42 5.97 8.17
CA VAL A 120 -1.64 5.39 8.77
C VAL A 120 -2.89 5.94 8.09
N TRP A 121 -3.00 7.26 7.98
CA TRP A 121 -4.18 7.92 7.42
C TRP A 121 -4.24 7.95 5.90
N ALA A 122 -3.15 7.61 5.20
CA ALA A 122 -3.20 7.33 3.77
C ALA A 122 -3.67 5.89 3.51
N VAL A 123 -3.08 4.93 4.23
CA VAL A 123 -3.28 3.50 3.95
C VAL A 123 -4.63 3.01 4.47
N ILE A 124 -5.02 3.31 5.71
CA ILE A 124 -6.24 2.75 6.31
C ILE A 124 -7.50 3.19 5.54
N PRO A 125 -7.73 4.50 5.26
CA PRO A 125 -8.90 4.93 4.50
C PRO A 125 -8.91 4.35 3.09
N TYR A 126 -7.74 4.29 2.43
CA TYR A 126 -7.61 3.66 1.12
C TYR A 126 -8.04 2.19 1.17
N TYR A 127 -7.59 1.43 2.16
CA TYR A 127 -7.98 0.03 2.33
C TYR A 127 -9.48 -0.14 2.56
N ILE A 128 -10.11 0.72 3.37
CA ILE A 128 -11.55 0.68 3.62
C ILE A 128 -12.32 0.89 2.32
N VAL A 129 -11.92 1.90 1.54
CA VAL A 129 -12.51 2.20 0.23
C VAL A 129 -12.31 1.04 -0.74
N TYR A 130 -11.08 0.53 -0.83
CA TYR A 130 -10.72 -0.54 -1.74
C TYR A 130 -11.49 -1.83 -1.42
N SER A 131 -11.69 -2.13 -0.14
CA SER A 131 -12.30 -3.40 0.30
C SER A 131 -13.83 -3.41 0.25
N ILE A 132 -14.48 -2.24 0.29
CA ILE A 132 -15.94 -2.12 0.27
C ILE A 132 -16.38 -1.67 -1.13
N PRO A 133 -17.02 -2.54 -1.93
CA PRO A 133 -17.39 -2.23 -3.31
C PRO A 133 -18.20 -0.94 -3.44
N TRP A 134 -19.13 -0.69 -2.51
CA TRP A 134 -19.95 0.53 -2.53
C TRP A 134 -19.13 1.81 -2.37
N PHE A 135 -18.08 1.80 -1.54
CA PHE A 135 -17.19 2.95 -1.36
C PHE A 135 -16.23 3.12 -2.53
N ASN A 136 -15.70 2.02 -3.07
CA ASN A 136 -14.87 2.04 -4.27
C ASN A 136 -15.63 2.72 -5.43
N MET A 137 -16.84 2.23 -5.70
CA MET A 137 -17.75 2.77 -6.73
C MET A 137 -18.08 4.26 -6.49
N ALA A 138 -18.43 4.62 -5.25
CA ALA A 138 -18.77 6.01 -4.93
C ALA A 138 -17.59 6.96 -5.17
N LEU A 139 -16.36 6.57 -4.83
CA LEU A 139 -15.19 7.41 -5.06
C LEU A 139 -14.82 7.53 -6.54
N VAL A 140 -14.89 6.42 -7.30
CA VAL A 140 -14.70 6.46 -8.76
C VAL A 140 -15.73 7.40 -9.40
N HIS A 141 -17.01 7.27 -9.04
CA HIS A 141 -18.06 8.16 -9.53
C HIS A 141 -17.83 9.62 -9.13
N ALA A 142 -17.41 9.89 -7.90
CA ALA A 142 -17.12 11.25 -7.44
C ALA A 142 -15.98 11.89 -8.25
N THR A 143 -14.93 11.13 -8.57
CA THR A 143 -13.84 11.62 -9.43
C THR A 143 -14.27 11.87 -10.87
N ALA A 144 -15.12 11.00 -11.43
CA ALA A 144 -15.68 11.18 -12.76
C ALA A 144 -16.58 12.41 -12.83
N TRP A 145 -17.43 12.60 -11.81
CA TRP A 145 -18.32 13.76 -11.70
C TRP A 145 -17.56 15.08 -11.54
N ASN A 146 -16.51 15.09 -10.72
CA ASN A 146 -15.65 16.27 -10.57
C ASN A 146 -14.98 16.65 -11.90
N THR A 147 -14.54 15.65 -12.67
CA THR A 147 -13.93 15.85 -14.00
C THR A 147 -14.94 16.42 -14.99
N GLU A 148 -16.16 15.87 -15.06
CA GLU A 148 -17.25 16.39 -15.90
C GLU A 148 -17.55 17.85 -15.56
N PHE A 149 -17.68 18.16 -14.26
CA PHE A 149 -17.92 19.53 -13.79
C PHE A 149 -16.79 20.49 -14.19
N MET A 150 -15.52 20.06 -14.05
CA MET A 150 -14.38 20.89 -14.47
C MET A 150 -14.37 21.11 -15.99
N LEU A 151 -14.66 20.08 -16.79
CA LEU A 151 -14.74 20.20 -18.24
C LEU A 151 -15.86 21.14 -18.67
N GLU A 152 -17.04 21.03 -18.05
CA GLU A 152 -18.16 21.94 -18.28
C GLU A 152 -17.78 23.39 -17.93
N PHE A 153 -17.14 23.62 -16.77
CA PHE A 153 -16.65 24.94 -16.36
C PHE A 153 -15.66 25.55 -17.38
N THR A 154 -14.80 24.73 -17.98
CA THR A 154 -13.84 25.18 -19.00
C THR A 154 -14.44 25.36 -20.40
N GLY A 155 -15.75 25.13 -20.57
CA GLY A 155 -16.46 25.28 -21.84
C GLY A 155 -16.41 24.03 -22.75
N LEU A 156 -15.93 22.90 -22.24
CA LEU A 156 -15.89 21.61 -22.93
C LEU A 156 -17.13 20.74 -22.59
N GLY A 157 -18.31 21.36 -22.44
CA GLY A 157 -19.53 20.77 -21.88
C GLY A 157 -20.25 19.67 -22.70
N SER A 158 -19.53 18.90 -23.52
CA SER A 158 -20.09 17.78 -24.29
C SER A 158 -19.67 16.40 -23.78
N TYR A 159 -18.96 16.34 -22.64
CA TYR A 159 -18.56 15.07 -22.04
C TYR A 159 -19.59 14.62 -21.01
N GLN A 160 -19.93 13.34 -21.03
CA GLN A 160 -20.80 12.70 -20.05
C GLN A 160 -20.07 11.53 -19.43
N MET A 161 -20.29 11.30 -18.14
CA MET A 161 -19.84 10.09 -17.46
C MET A 161 -20.40 8.83 -18.13
N ALA A 162 -19.51 7.92 -18.52
CA ALA A 162 -19.90 6.60 -18.98
C ALA A 162 -20.48 5.76 -17.83
N PRO A 163 -21.26 4.70 -18.11
CA PRO A 163 -21.70 3.77 -17.09
C PRO A 163 -20.52 3.22 -16.29
N MET A 164 -20.72 3.05 -14.99
CA MET A 164 -19.71 2.49 -14.12
C MET A 164 -19.41 1.04 -14.51
N MET A 165 -18.15 0.77 -14.84
CA MET A 165 -17.66 -0.60 -15.07
C MET A 165 -16.98 -1.11 -13.80
N VAL A 166 -17.40 -2.29 -13.35
CA VAL A 166 -16.81 -2.98 -12.20
C VAL A 166 -16.29 -4.31 -12.72
N ASP A 167 -15.00 -4.56 -12.55
CA ASP A 167 -14.43 -5.85 -12.95
C ASP A 167 -14.87 -6.93 -11.96
N LEU A 168 -15.91 -7.67 -12.32
CA LEU A 168 -16.37 -8.83 -11.57
C LEU A 168 -15.47 -10.01 -11.93
N VAL A 169 -15.08 -10.82 -10.94
CA VAL A 169 -14.20 -12.00 -11.14
C VAL A 169 -14.76 -13.00 -12.17
N GLU A 170 -16.05 -12.90 -12.53
CA GLU A 170 -16.72 -13.71 -13.56
C GLU A 170 -16.93 -12.99 -14.91
N GLY A 171 -16.44 -11.76 -15.10
CA GLY A 171 -16.61 -10.97 -16.33
C GLY A 171 -18.02 -10.44 -16.50
N GLY A 172 -18.18 -9.12 -16.34
CA GLY A 172 -19.44 -8.40 -16.59
C GLY A 172 -19.20 -6.92 -16.84
#